data_AF-A0A7J8L7M5-F1
#
_entry.id   AF-A0A7J8L7M5-F1
#
_cell.length_a   1.000
_cell.length_b   1.000
_cell.length_c   1.000
_cell.angle_alpha   90.00
_cell.angle_beta   90.00
_cell.angle_gamma   90.00
#
_symmetry.space_group_name_H-M   'P 1'
#
loop_
_entity.id
_entity.type
_entity.pdbx_description
1 polymer ?
#
loop_
_entity_poly.entity_id
_entity_poly.type
_entity_poly.pdbx_seq_one_letter_code
_entity_poly.pdbx_strand_id
1 'polypeptide(L)'
;MYIDKRLDDDKDYGMNLFNPETDACRSWLNGKPNGSVVYVSFGSLASPEANQMQELALALKGSDCNFLWVVRETTEMAKLPTHFIEETKEKGLVVTWCNQLEVLSHDLICCFLTHCGLNSVLEALSLGVLMLEMSFWTDQITNAKLVEDVWGIGITGQRN
;
A
#
# COMPACT_ATOMS: atom_id res chain seq x y z
N MET A 1 10.25 -12.07 9.45
CA MET A 1 11.03 -11.89 8.21
C MET A 1 12.51 -11.65 8.52
N TYR A 2 13.32 -12.66 8.23
CA TYR A 2 14.77 -12.55 8.10
C TYR A 2 15.13 -12.12 6.67
N ILE A 3 15.85 -11.00 6.54
CA ILE A 3 16.21 -10.40 5.23
C ILE A 3 17.14 -11.33 4.42
N ASP A 4 17.89 -12.19 5.09
CA ASP A 4 18.81 -13.14 4.47
C ASP A 4 18.16 -14.41 3.92
N LYS A 5 16.83 -14.49 3.91
CA LYS A 5 16.05 -15.61 3.36
C LYS A 5 16.44 -16.97 3.95
N ARG A 6 16.93 -17.00 5.20
CA ARG A 6 17.24 -18.27 5.91
C ARG A 6 15.99 -19.13 6.14
N LEU A 7 14.80 -18.56 6.04
CA LEU A 7 13.51 -19.23 6.11
C LEU A 7 12.70 -18.89 4.86
N ASP A 8 12.36 -19.90 4.06
CA ASP A 8 11.74 -19.72 2.73
C ASP A 8 10.32 -19.10 2.80
N ASP A 9 9.59 -19.34 3.90
CA ASP A 9 8.19 -18.92 4.08
C ASP A 9 8.01 -17.81 5.13
N ASP A 10 9.07 -17.09 5.50
CA ASP A 10 9.03 -16.02 6.52
C ASP A 10 8.54 -14.67 5.94
N LYS A 11 7.28 -14.68 5.49
CA LYS A 11 6.60 -13.57 4.79
C LYS A 11 5.48 -12.93 5.60
N ASP A 12 5.34 -13.31 6.87
CA ASP A 12 4.31 -12.78 7.76
C ASP A 12 4.79 -12.76 9.22
N TYR A 13 4.02 -12.08 10.09
CA TYR A 13 4.33 -11.99 11.53
C TYR A 13 3.63 -13.07 12.37
N GLY A 14 2.80 -13.93 11.77
CA GLY A 14 1.92 -14.86 12.47
C GLY A 14 0.78 -14.20 13.25
N MET A 15 0.65 -12.88 13.19
CA MET A 15 -0.40 -12.10 13.85
C MET A 15 -0.92 -10.99 12.93
N ASN A 16 -2.24 -10.86 12.83
CA ASN A 16 -2.90 -9.84 12.02
C ASN A 16 -3.89 -9.04 12.87
N LEU A 17 -3.95 -7.73 12.64
CA LEU A 17 -4.90 -6.83 13.35
C LEU A 17 -6.34 -7.00 12.84
N PHE A 18 -6.49 -7.36 11.57
CA PHE A 18 -7.77 -7.62 10.91
C PHE A 18 -7.66 -8.89 10.06
N ASN A 19 -8.78 -9.40 9.57
CA ASN A 19 -8.80 -10.66 8.82
C ASN A 19 -8.27 -10.43 7.39
N PRO A 20 -7.10 -10.97 7.02
CA PRO A 20 -6.49 -10.66 5.73
C PRO A 20 -7.17 -11.42 4.58
N GLU A 21 -7.37 -10.75 3.45
CA GLU A 21 -7.87 -11.35 2.21
C GLU A 21 -6.72 -11.96 1.39
N THR A 22 -5.93 -12.82 2.02
CA THR A 22 -4.65 -13.35 1.47
C THR A 22 -4.84 -14.04 0.12
N ASP A 23 -5.82 -14.94 0.01
CA ASP A 23 -6.06 -15.69 -1.23
C ASP A 23 -6.47 -14.78 -2.39
N ALA A 24 -7.29 -13.76 -2.11
CA ALA A 24 -7.70 -12.78 -3.11
C ALA A 24 -6.50 -11.94 -3.60
N CYS A 25 -5.68 -11.45 -2.66
CA CYS A 25 -4.47 -10.70 -2.97
C CYS A 25 -3.50 -11.54 -3.83
N ARG A 26 -3.20 -12.77 -3.39
CA ARG A 26 -2.27 -13.66 -4.07
C ARG A 26 -2.76 -14.05 -5.47
N SER A 27 -4.02 -14.43 -5.60
CA SER A 27 -4.61 -14.82 -6.89
C SER A 27 -4.57 -13.67 -7.90
N TRP A 28 -4.93 -12.46 -7.46
CA TRP A 28 -4.94 -11.29 -8.32
C TRP A 28 -3.53 -10.83 -8.70
N LEU A 29 -2.60 -10.80 -7.75
CA LEU A 29 -1.21 -10.42 -7.98
C LEU A 29 -0.55 -11.34 -9.00
N ASN A 30 -0.70 -12.66 -8.89
CA ASN A 30 -0.10 -13.63 -9.81
C ASN A 30 -0.48 -13.45 -11.30
N GLY A 31 -1.54 -12.69 -11.59
CA GLY A 31 -1.95 -12.33 -12.95
C GLY A 31 -1.29 -11.06 -13.52
N LYS A 32 -0.42 -10.37 -12.77
CA LYS A 32 0.16 -9.08 -13.17
C LYS A 32 1.63 -9.18 -13.62
N PRO A 33 2.09 -8.31 -14.53
CA PRO A 33 3.50 -8.20 -14.88
C PRO A 33 4.38 -7.75 -13.69
N ASN A 34 5.66 -8.14 -13.70
CA ASN A 34 6.65 -7.70 -12.72
C ASN A 34 6.76 -6.17 -12.68
N GLY A 35 6.90 -5.61 -11.49
CA GLY A 35 7.03 -4.16 -11.27
C GLY A 35 5.89 -3.32 -11.86
N SER A 36 4.66 -3.84 -11.93
CA SER A 36 3.52 -3.12 -12.52
C SER A 36 2.42 -2.72 -11.54
N VAL A 37 2.55 -3.13 -10.27
CA VAL A 37 1.53 -2.93 -9.24
C VAL A 37 1.97 -1.86 -8.26
N VAL A 38 1.13 -0.85 -8.05
CA VAL A 38 1.25 0.09 -6.93
C VAL A 38 0.48 -0.49 -5.74
N TYR A 39 1.16 -0.75 -4.64
CA TYR A 39 0.50 -1.11 -3.39
C TYR A 39 0.12 0.16 -2.64
N VAL A 40 -1.09 0.24 -2.10
CA VAL A 40 -1.62 1.41 -1.39
C VAL A 40 -2.17 1.00 -0.04
N SER A 41 -1.62 1.56 1.03
CA SER A 41 -2.10 1.33 2.40
C SER A 41 -1.70 2.47 3.34
N PHE A 42 -2.66 2.94 4.14
CA PHE A 42 -2.45 3.98 5.15
C PHE A 42 -2.36 3.41 6.58
N GLY A 43 -1.99 2.13 6.68
CA GLY A 43 -1.81 1.46 7.96
C GLY A 43 -3.12 1.16 8.67
N SER A 44 -3.01 0.83 9.96
CA SER A 44 -4.12 0.34 10.77
C SER A 44 -4.99 1.44 11.38
N LEU A 45 -4.44 2.65 11.57
CA LEU A 45 -5.09 3.72 12.33
C LEU A 45 -5.38 4.98 11.52
N ALA A 46 -4.54 5.32 10.53
CA ALA A 46 -4.77 6.53 9.74
C ALA A 46 -5.90 6.30 8.74
N SER A 47 -6.82 7.26 8.64
CA SER A 47 -7.89 7.26 7.65
C SER A 47 -7.85 8.57 6.88
N PRO A 48 -7.57 8.57 5.56
CA PRO A 48 -7.60 9.77 4.76
C PRO A 48 -8.99 10.42 4.76
N GLU A 49 -9.03 11.73 4.57
CA GLU A 49 -10.28 12.48 4.41
C GLU A 49 -11.00 12.11 3.11
N ALA A 50 -12.30 12.43 3.01
CA ALA A 50 -13.11 12.03 1.85
C ALA A 50 -12.60 12.62 0.53
N ASN A 51 -12.20 13.89 0.53
CA ASN A 51 -11.56 14.55 -0.63
C ASN A 51 -10.25 13.84 -1.01
N GLN A 52 -9.41 13.49 -0.04
CA GLN A 52 -8.16 12.78 -0.27
C GLN A 52 -8.39 11.40 -0.90
N MET A 53 -9.37 10.64 -0.40
CA MET A 53 -9.78 9.36 -0.99
C MET A 53 -10.29 9.52 -2.43
N GLN A 54 -11.07 10.56 -2.70
CA GLN A 54 -11.61 10.85 -4.04
C GLN A 54 -10.50 11.18 -5.03
N GLU A 55 -9.58 12.09 -4.68
CA GLU A 55 -8.45 12.46 -5.54
C GLU A 55 -7.54 11.25 -5.79
N LEU A 56 -7.27 10.44 -4.77
CA LEU A 56 -6.48 9.22 -4.93
C LEU A 56 -7.17 8.20 -5.84
N ALA A 57 -8.47 7.99 -5.68
CA ALA A 57 -9.26 7.12 -6.55
C ALA A 57 -9.22 7.61 -8.01
N LEU A 58 -9.36 8.92 -8.23
CA LEU A 58 -9.23 9.51 -9.56
C LEU A 58 -7.83 9.32 -10.15
N ALA A 59 -6.77 9.52 -9.36
CA ALA A 59 -5.39 9.31 -9.78
C ALA A 59 -5.13 7.84 -10.17
N LEU A 60 -5.54 6.89 -9.33
CA LEU A 60 -5.42 5.46 -9.61
C LEU A 60 -6.24 5.06 -10.85
N LYS A 61 -7.47 5.56 -10.98
CA LYS A 61 -8.35 5.33 -12.15
C LYS A 61 -7.79 5.97 -13.43
N GLY A 62 -7.12 7.12 -13.34
CA GLY A 62 -6.50 7.80 -14.48
C GLY A 62 -5.14 7.25 -14.89
N SER A 63 -4.44 6.55 -13.99
CA SER A 63 -3.13 5.96 -14.28
C SER A 63 -3.24 4.65 -15.08
N ASP A 64 -2.16 4.33 -15.82
CA ASP A 64 -1.97 3.04 -16.50
C ASP A 64 -1.42 1.93 -15.57
N CYS A 65 -1.24 2.24 -14.29
CA CYS A 65 -0.72 1.29 -13.31
C CYS A 65 -1.80 0.33 -12.82
N ASN A 66 -1.40 -0.93 -12.56
CA ASN A 66 -2.22 -1.81 -11.73
C ASN A 66 -2.09 -1.35 -10.26
N PHE A 67 -3.12 -1.58 -9.45
CA PHE A 67 -3.04 -1.22 -8.02
C PHE A 67 -3.71 -2.24 -7.11
N LEU A 68 -3.12 -2.44 -5.94
CA LEU A 68 -3.74 -3.13 -4.81
C LEU A 68 -3.92 -2.12 -3.70
N TRP A 69 -5.17 -1.82 -3.33
CA TRP A 69 -5.50 -0.79 -2.34
C TRP A 69 -6.25 -1.39 -1.16
N VAL A 70 -5.65 -1.24 0.03
CA VAL A 70 -6.32 -1.52 1.31
C VAL A 70 -7.24 -0.35 1.66
N VAL A 71 -8.55 -0.61 1.67
CA VAL A 71 -9.60 0.36 2.03
C VAL A 71 -10.46 -0.24 3.14
N ARG A 72 -10.36 0.30 4.36
CA ARG A 72 -11.05 -0.22 5.54
C ARG A 72 -12.56 -0.03 5.43
N GLU A 73 -13.31 -1.13 5.55
CA GLU A 73 -14.77 -1.19 5.45
C GLU A 73 -15.47 -0.10 6.29
N THR A 74 -15.07 0.03 7.57
CA THR A 74 -15.78 0.88 8.54
C THR A 74 -15.47 2.36 8.44
N THR A 75 -14.33 2.75 7.84
CA THR A 75 -13.83 4.14 7.91
C THR A 75 -13.57 4.77 6.54
N GLU A 76 -13.43 3.97 5.49
CA GLU A 76 -12.92 4.44 4.20
C GLU A 76 -13.80 4.03 3.02
N MET A 77 -14.48 2.89 3.07
CA MET A 77 -15.29 2.39 1.95
C MET A 77 -16.35 3.39 1.49
N ALA A 78 -17.04 4.06 2.44
CA ALA A 78 -18.04 5.07 2.14
C ALA A 78 -17.47 6.38 1.53
N LYS A 79 -16.14 6.55 1.52
CA LYS A 79 -15.46 7.74 0.96
C LYS A 79 -15.05 7.53 -0.50
N LEU A 80 -15.11 6.30 -1.02
CA LEU A 80 -14.76 6.02 -2.40
C LEU A 80 -15.80 6.60 -3.37
N PRO A 81 -15.39 7.03 -4.59
CA PRO A 81 -16.32 7.38 -5.64
C PRO A 81 -17.28 6.22 -5.96
N THR A 82 -18.52 6.55 -6.30
CA THR A 82 -19.52 5.55 -6.69
C THR A 82 -19.03 4.75 -7.89
N HIS A 83 -19.26 3.43 -7.87
CA HIS A 83 -18.84 2.47 -8.91
C HIS A 83 -17.31 2.32 -9.09
N PHE A 84 -16.46 2.95 -8.27
CA PHE A 84 -15.01 2.88 -8.43
C PHE A 84 -14.47 1.44 -8.54
N ILE A 85 -14.90 0.54 -7.65
CA ILE A 85 -14.46 -0.86 -7.64
C ILE A 85 -14.88 -1.56 -8.94
N GLU A 86 -16.13 -1.38 -9.37
CA GLU A 86 -16.66 -2.01 -10.59
C GLU A 86 -15.96 -1.52 -11.86
N GLU A 87 -15.69 -0.22 -11.94
CA GLU A 87 -15.03 0.42 -13.09
C GLU A 87 -13.55 0.08 -13.19
N THR A 88 -12.90 -0.26 -12.07
CA THR A 88 -11.46 -0.53 -12.01
C THR A 88 -11.10 -2.01 -11.88
N LYS A 89 -12.06 -2.93 -11.78
CA LYS A 89 -11.86 -4.36 -11.49
C LYS A 89 -10.78 -5.08 -12.32
N GLU A 90 -10.57 -4.65 -13.57
CA GLU A 90 -9.57 -5.26 -14.47
C GLU A 90 -8.14 -4.89 -14.07
N LYS A 91 -7.94 -3.67 -13.55
CA LYS A 91 -6.63 -3.10 -13.20
C LYS A 91 -6.37 -2.92 -11.71
N GLY A 92 -7.42 -2.94 -10.89
CA GLY A 92 -7.37 -2.66 -9.47
C GLY A 92 -7.95 -3.79 -8.64
N LEU A 93 -7.33 -4.07 -7.50
CA LEU A 93 -7.91 -4.86 -6.43
C LEU A 93 -8.08 -3.97 -5.20
N VAL A 94 -9.31 -3.89 -4.68
CA VAL A 94 -9.61 -3.23 -3.41
C VAL A 94 -9.95 -4.31 -2.39
N VAL A 95 -9.24 -4.30 -1.26
CA VAL A 95 -9.44 -5.23 -0.15
C VAL A 95 -9.58 -4.45 1.15
N THR A 96 -10.23 -5.05 2.14
CA THR A 96 -10.40 -4.47 3.47
C THR A 96 -9.17 -4.64 4.34
N TRP A 97 -8.42 -5.73 4.13
CA TRP A 97 -7.15 -6.00 4.77
C TRP A 97 -6.31 -7.01 3.98
N CYS A 98 -4.98 -6.94 4.13
CA CYS A 98 -4.07 -7.90 3.54
C CYS A 98 -2.88 -8.18 4.45
N ASN A 99 -2.17 -9.26 4.17
CA ASN A 99 -0.84 -9.49 4.73
C ASN A 99 0.17 -8.58 3.99
N GLN A 100 0.38 -7.38 4.52
CA GLN A 100 1.19 -6.35 3.87
C GLN A 100 2.61 -6.83 3.57
N LEU A 101 3.23 -7.58 4.47
CA LEU A 101 4.60 -8.06 4.31
C LEU A 101 4.71 -9.05 3.14
N GLU A 102 3.73 -9.95 3.01
CA GLU A 102 3.64 -10.87 1.88
C GLU A 102 3.41 -10.11 0.56
N VAL A 103 2.51 -9.12 0.55
CA VAL A 103 2.27 -8.27 -0.62
C VAL A 103 3.53 -7.53 -1.04
N LEU A 104 4.21 -6.85 -0.12
CA LEU A 104 5.45 -6.13 -0.39
C LEU A 104 6.60 -7.04 -0.85
N SER A 105 6.57 -8.33 -0.49
CA SER A 105 7.60 -9.29 -0.88
C SER A 105 7.49 -9.78 -2.33
N HIS A 106 6.42 -9.40 -3.05
CA HIS A 106 6.25 -9.77 -4.46
C HIS A 106 7.05 -8.84 -5.39
N ASP A 107 7.79 -9.44 -6.32
CA ASP A 107 8.50 -8.75 -7.43
C ASP A 107 7.55 -7.98 -8.38
N LEU A 108 6.24 -8.11 -8.18
CA LEU A 108 5.18 -7.44 -8.94
C LEU A 108 4.92 -6.02 -8.44
N ILE A 109 5.30 -5.74 -7.18
CA ILE A 109 5.16 -4.42 -6.58
C ILE A 109 6.24 -3.50 -7.14
N CYS A 110 5.81 -2.39 -7.73
CA CYS A 110 6.67 -1.33 -8.23
C CYS A 110 7.01 -0.33 -7.11
N CYS A 111 5.98 0.11 -6.40
CA CYS A 111 6.11 1.07 -5.31
C CYS A 111 4.96 0.92 -4.32
N PHE A 112 5.16 1.53 -3.16
CA PHE A 112 4.22 1.52 -2.04
C PHE A 112 3.79 2.94 -1.69
N LEU A 113 2.53 3.28 -1.97
CA LEU A 113 1.90 4.49 -1.46
C LEU A 113 1.50 4.30 0.00
N THR A 114 2.17 5.03 0.89
CA THR A 114 2.12 4.79 2.33
C THR A 114 1.95 6.07 3.15
N HIS A 115 1.30 5.91 4.29
CA HIS A 115 1.24 6.91 5.36
C HIS A 115 2.56 7.12 6.12
N CYS A 116 3.62 6.37 5.79
CA CYS A 116 4.92 6.46 6.46
C CYS A 116 4.91 6.12 7.97
N GLY A 117 3.99 5.28 8.42
CA GLY A 117 4.11 4.68 9.75
C GLY A 117 5.37 3.81 9.88
N LEU A 118 6.05 3.87 11.02
CA LEU A 118 7.39 3.30 11.19
C LEU A 118 7.49 1.81 10.78
N ASN A 119 6.51 0.97 11.14
CA ASN A 119 6.51 -0.44 10.74
C ASN A 119 6.45 -0.60 9.21
N SER A 120 5.55 0.12 8.55
CA SER A 120 5.41 0.07 7.09
C SER A 120 6.66 0.58 6.37
N VAL A 121 7.33 1.59 6.92
CA VAL A 121 8.62 2.08 6.42
C VAL A 121 9.70 1.00 6.55
N LEU A 122 9.79 0.33 7.70
CA LEU A 122 10.78 -0.73 7.91
C LEU A 122 10.57 -1.94 7.01
N GLU A 123 9.32 -2.35 6.77
CA GLU A 123 8.97 -3.42 5.84
C GLU A 123 9.41 -3.08 4.41
N ALA A 124 9.03 -1.90 3.92
CA ALA A 124 9.38 -1.43 2.58
C ALA A 124 10.89 -1.27 2.38
N LEU A 125 11.57 -0.66 3.36
CA LEU A 125 13.02 -0.49 3.37
C LEU A 125 13.74 -1.84 3.34
N SER A 126 13.27 -2.81 4.13
CA SER A 126 13.88 -4.15 4.21
C SER A 126 13.71 -4.95 2.91
N LEU A 127 12.66 -4.66 2.14
CA LEU A 127 12.34 -5.33 0.87
C LEU A 127 12.80 -4.54 -0.36
N GLY A 128 13.38 -3.35 -0.18
CA GLY A 128 13.84 -2.51 -1.28
C GLY A 128 12.70 -1.93 -2.14
N VAL A 129 11.53 -1.70 -1.55
CA VAL A 129 10.36 -1.15 -2.25
C VAL A 129 10.36 0.38 -2.13
N LEU A 130 10.26 1.07 -3.27
CA LEU A 130 10.16 2.53 -3.32
C LEU A 130 8.86 3.02 -2.70
N MET A 131 8.91 4.13 -1.96
CA MET A 131 7.75 4.70 -1.29
C MET A 131 7.21 5.95 -1.99
N LEU A 132 5.89 6.01 -2.17
CA LEU A 132 5.17 7.23 -2.44
C LEU A 132 4.53 7.68 -1.12
N GLU A 133 4.72 8.94 -0.74
CA GLU A 133 4.48 9.34 0.64
C GLU A 133 3.26 10.24 0.77
N MET A 134 2.33 9.83 1.64
CA MET A 134 1.14 10.60 2.02
C MET A 134 0.91 10.52 3.53
N SER A 135 1.64 11.33 4.28
CA SER A 135 1.64 11.33 5.77
C SER A 135 0.51 12.15 6.39
N PHE A 136 0.01 11.71 7.55
CA PHE A 136 -1.13 12.34 8.24
C PHE A 136 -0.79 12.91 9.62
N TRP A 137 -0.28 12.10 10.56
CA TRP A 137 -0.08 12.51 11.97
C TRP A 137 1.10 11.79 12.66
N THR A 138 1.38 12.15 13.92
CA THR A 138 2.53 11.68 14.73
C THR A 138 3.89 11.82 14.05
N ASP A 139 4.64 10.72 14.00
CA ASP A 139 5.97 10.52 13.48
C ASP A 139 5.97 10.35 11.97
N GLN A 140 4.81 10.17 11.32
CA GLN A 140 4.71 9.88 9.89
C GLN A 140 5.40 10.95 9.03
N ILE A 141 5.24 12.23 9.37
CA ILE A 141 5.87 13.34 8.65
C ILE A 141 7.40 13.31 8.81
N THR A 142 7.89 12.96 10.00
CA THR A 142 9.33 12.81 10.26
C THR A 142 9.88 11.61 9.52
N ASN A 143 9.18 10.47 9.55
CA ASN A 143 9.57 9.26 8.84
C ASN A 143 9.62 9.51 7.33
N ALA A 144 8.59 10.15 6.75
CA ALA A 144 8.58 10.61 5.36
C ALA A 144 9.82 11.43 5.01
N LYS A 145 10.14 12.43 5.84
CA LYS A 145 11.36 13.24 5.67
C LYS A 145 12.66 12.43 5.68
N LEU A 146 12.75 11.36 6.49
CA LEU A 146 13.90 10.46 6.47
C LEU A 146 13.93 9.61 5.20
N VAL A 147 12.78 9.10 4.77
CA VAL A 147 12.63 8.28 3.56
C VAL A 147 13.04 9.07 2.30
N GLU A 148 12.56 10.30 2.17
CA GLU A 148 12.83 11.19 1.05
C GLU A 148 14.24 11.81 1.12
N ASP A 149 14.54 12.59 2.18
CA ASP A 149 15.72 13.48 2.18
C ASP A 149 17.01 12.76 2.61
N VAL A 150 16.91 11.67 3.37
CA VAL A 150 18.09 10.98 3.95
C VAL A 150 18.37 9.65 3.25
N TRP A 151 17.35 8.80 3.11
CA TRP A 151 17.52 7.48 2.49
C TRP A 151 17.36 7.52 0.96
N GLY A 152 16.66 8.52 0.41
CA GLY A 152 16.51 8.71 -1.03
C GLY A 152 15.72 7.59 -1.72
N ILE A 153 14.79 6.97 -1.00
CA ILE A 153 13.98 5.83 -1.47
C ILE A 153 12.48 6.14 -1.52
N GLY A 154 12.10 7.40 -1.37
CA GLY A 154 10.72 7.83 -1.51
C GLY A 154 10.56 9.23 -2.08
N ILE A 155 9.32 9.54 -2.44
CA ILE A 155 8.91 10.81 -3.03
C ILE A 155 7.64 11.27 -2.33
N THR A 156 7.65 12.50 -1.82
CA THR A 156 6.46 13.11 -1.20
C THR A 156 5.56 13.76 -2.26
N GLY A 157 4.26 13.45 -2.22
CA GLY A 157 3.28 14.16 -3.03
C GLY A 157 3.17 15.64 -2.61
N GLN A 158 3.19 16.57 -3.57
CA GLN A 158 3.02 17.99 -3.26
C GLN A 158 1.59 18.28 -2.78
N ARG A 159 1.46 19.00 -1.65
CA ARG A 159 0.18 19.54 -1.20
C ARG A 159 -0.15 20.76 -2.06
N ASN A 160 -1.23 20.67 -2.85
CA ASN A 160 -1.85 21.82 -3.52
C ASN A 160 -2.69 22.63 -2.53
#